data_AF-A0A1G7YA59-F1
#
_entry.id   AF-A0A1G7YA59-F1
#
_cell.length_a   1.000
_cell.length_b   1.000
_cell.length_c   1.000
_cell.angle_alpha   90.00
_cell.angle_beta   90.00
_cell.angle_gamma   90.00
#
_symmetry.space_group_name_H-M   'P 1'
#
loop_
_entity.id
_entity.type
_entity.pdbx_description
1 polymer ?
#
loop_
_entity_poly.entity_id
_entity_poly.type
_entity_poly.pdbx_seq_one_letter_code
_entity_poly.pdbx_strand_id
1 'polypeptide(L)'
;MTVLSHTHPLVLQLENDLLPLFRAALPPLAAAVPRALASVFAFSSGTASAFQDYHFGISCLLEDMPDDAPEEVALLVSVTGLGAGARLGAQVVWGQPSGLVEMQAELQAGDMPALHAALPCLLASLRQAASRGRPEM
;
A
#
# COMPACT_ATOMS: atom_id res chain seq x y z
N MET A 1 28.44 1.87 -2.36
CA MET A 1 27.76 2.41 -1.18
C MET A 1 26.41 1.72 -1.07
N THR A 2 26.16 0.99 0.01
CA THR A 2 24.85 0.36 0.29
C THR A 2 23.93 1.46 0.82
N VAL A 3 23.06 1.99 -0.03
CA VAL A 3 22.02 2.91 0.42
C VAL A 3 20.99 2.07 1.16
N LEU A 4 20.85 2.29 2.47
CA LEU A 4 19.70 1.75 3.20
C LEU A 4 18.46 2.39 2.58
N SER A 5 17.48 1.61 2.12
CA SER A 5 16.32 2.11 1.36
C SER A 5 15.56 3.23 2.10
N HIS A 6 15.51 3.19 3.43
CA HIS A 6 14.94 4.27 4.28
C HIS A 6 15.73 5.59 4.27
N THR A 7 16.95 5.60 3.73
CA THR A 7 17.78 6.82 3.59
C THR A 7 17.74 7.38 2.17
N HIS A 8 17.06 6.71 1.23
CA HIS A 8 16.94 7.20 -0.13
C HIS A 8 16.05 8.48 -0.15
N PRO A 9 16.47 9.58 -0.82
CA PRO A 9 15.72 10.84 -0.79
C PRO A 9 14.26 10.71 -1.21
N LEU A 10 13.97 9.89 -2.22
CA LEU A 10 12.60 9.61 -2.66
C LEU A 10 11.76 8.89 -1.58
N VAL A 11 12.35 7.96 -0.85
CA VAL A 11 11.66 7.23 0.23
C VAL A 11 11.35 8.17 1.39
N LEU A 12 12.31 9.01 1.77
CA LEU A 12 12.09 10.04 2.79
C LEU A 12 10.99 11.04 2.38
N GLN A 13 10.97 11.45 1.12
CA GLN A 13 9.91 12.32 0.61
C GLN A 13 8.54 11.65 0.68
N LEU A 14 8.44 10.40 0.20
CA LEU A 14 7.21 9.61 0.27
C LEU A 14 6.70 9.42 1.69
N GLU A 15 7.59 9.07 2.62
CA GLU A 15 7.24 8.89 4.03
C GLU A 15 6.71 10.20 4.63
N ASN A 16 7.38 11.32 4.38
CA ASN A 16 6.96 12.63 4.87
C ASN A 16 5.61 13.08 4.30
N ASP A 17 5.38 12.82 3.02
CA ASP A 17 4.17 13.29 2.33
C ASP A 17 2.96 12.38 2.63
N LEU A 18 3.16 11.06 2.64
CA LEU A 18 2.04 10.10 2.64
C LEU A 18 1.78 9.42 3.99
N LEU A 19 2.78 9.23 4.87
CA LEU A 19 2.51 8.61 6.19
C LEU A 19 1.50 9.42 7.02
N PRO A 20 1.54 10.77 7.05
CA PRO A 20 0.50 11.54 7.75
C PRO A 20 -0.88 11.29 7.18
N LEU A 21 -1.01 11.16 5.85
CA LEU A 21 -2.27 10.90 5.16
C LEU A 21 -2.80 9.51 5.49
N PHE A 22 -1.93 8.49 5.49
CA PHE A 22 -2.32 7.12 5.84
C PHE A 22 -2.78 7.03 7.30
N ARG A 23 -2.05 7.67 8.22
CA ARG A 23 -2.44 7.74 9.63
C ARG A 23 -3.78 8.46 9.81
N ALA A 24 -4.01 9.56 9.08
CA ALA A 24 -5.29 10.27 9.10
C ALA A 24 -6.45 9.47 8.49
N ALA A 25 -6.17 8.50 7.61
CA ALA A 25 -7.17 7.62 7.04
C ALA A 25 -7.56 6.44 7.95
N LEU A 26 -6.77 6.12 8.99
CA LEU A 26 -7.09 5.00 9.89
C LEU A 26 -8.41 5.19 10.66
N PRO A 27 -8.70 6.33 11.32
CA PRO A 27 -9.97 6.50 12.04
C PRO A 27 -11.22 6.31 11.17
N PRO A 28 -11.35 6.92 9.97
CA PRO A 28 -12.52 6.69 9.13
C PRO A 28 -12.58 5.26 8.56
N LEU A 29 -11.45 4.59 8.34
CA LEU A 29 -11.42 3.17 7.96
C LEU A 29 -11.95 2.28 9.09
N ALA A 30 -11.45 2.44 10.31
CA ALA A 30 -11.90 1.68 11.47
C ALA A 30 -13.39 1.91 11.77
N ALA A 31 -13.89 3.12 11.57
CA ALA A 31 -15.32 3.43 11.72
C ALA A 31 -16.19 2.74 10.65
N ALA A 32 -15.68 2.61 9.42
CA ALA A 32 -16.41 1.99 8.30
C ALA A 32 -16.35 0.46 8.31
N VAL A 33 -15.28 -0.11 8.89
CA VAL A 33 -15.07 -1.56 8.97
C VAL A 33 -14.64 -1.95 10.39
N PRO A 34 -15.57 -1.98 11.36
CA PRO A 34 -15.23 -2.20 12.77
C PRO A 34 -14.63 -3.58 13.08
N ARG A 35 -14.83 -4.55 12.17
CA ARG A 35 -14.31 -5.93 12.26
C ARG A 35 -13.01 -6.11 11.47
N ALA A 36 -12.34 -5.02 11.11
CA ALA A 36 -11.04 -5.05 10.47
C ALA A 36 -10.01 -4.32 11.33
N LEU A 37 -8.83 -4.93 11.47
CA LEU A 37 -7.68 -4.27 12.06
C LEU A 37 -6.93 -3.51 10.96
N ALA A 38 -7.12 -2.19 10.93
CA ALA A 38 -6.41 -1.31 10.01
C ALA A 38 -5.09 -0.82 10.63
N SER A 39 -3.97 -0.97 9.91
CA SER A 39 -2.65 -0.51 10.36
C SER A 39 -1.80 0.05 9.22
N VAL A 40 -0.89 0.97 9.54
CA VAL A 40 0.10 1.47 8.58
C VAL A 40 1.34 0.59 8.65
N PHE A 41 1.83 0.15 7.50
CA PHE A 41 3.06 -0.63 7.39
C PHE A 41 4.07 0.05 6.47
N ALA A 42 5.33 -0.31 6.66
CA ALA A 42 6.46 0.12 5.84
C ALA A 42 7.57 -0.94 5.91
N PHE A 43 8.05 -1.42 4.77
CA PHE A 43 9.15 -2.36 4.70
C PHE A 43 9.97 -2.18 3.42
N SER A 44 11.24 -2.54 3.50
CA SER A 44 12.14 -2.58 2.35
C SER A 44 12.25 -4.01 1.82
N SER A 45 12.36 -4.17 0.50
CA SER A 45 12.61 -5.46 -0.12
C SER A 45 13.79 -5.39 -1.10
N GLY A 46 14.41 -6.55 -1.37
CA GLY A 46 15.58 -6.63 -2.23
C GLY A 46 16.44 -7.85 -1.95
N THR A 47 17.71 -7.74 -2.32
CA THR A 47 18.72 -8.79 -2.12
C THR A 47 19.49 -8.56 -0.83
N ALA A 48 20.16 -9.59 -0.33
CA ALA A 48 21.05 -9.50 0.83
C ALA A 48 22.12 -8.39 0.71
N SER A 49 22.49 -8.01 -0.52
CA SER A 49 23.52 -7.01 -0.81
C SER A 49 22.97 -5.64 -1.25
N ALA A 50 21.67 -5.53 -1.55
CA ALA A 50 21.07 -4.29 -2.05
C ALA A 50 19.56 -4.29 -1.81
N PHE A 51 19.09 -3.31 -1.04
CA PHE A 51 17.67 -2.96 -1.00
C PHE A 51 17.32 -2.20 -2.27
N GLN A 52 16.40 -2.74 -3.05
CA GLN A 52 16.07 -2.24 -4.38
C GLN A 52 14.70 -1.58 -4.39
N ASP A 53 13.82 -2.04 -3.50
CA ASP A 53 12.43 -1.65 -3.47
C ASP A 53 12.00 -1.28 -2.04
N TYR A 54 10.97 -0.44 -1.96
CA TYR A 54 10.40 0.06 -0.73
C TYR A 54 8.88 0.05 -0.83
N HIS A 55 8.20 -0.46 0.18
CA HIS A 55 6.77 -0.70 0.19
C HIS A 55 6.16 -0.15 1.47
N PHE A 56 5.06 0.58 1.36
CA PHE A 56 4.37 1.12 2.51
C PHE A 56 2.92 1.43 2.17
N GLY A 57 2.07 1.53 3.18
CA GLY A 57 0.64 1.57 2.92
C GLY A 57 -0.23 1.34 4.14
N ILE A 58 -1.48 0.99 3.90
CA ILE A 58 -2.45 0.60 4.91
C ILE A 58 -2.85 -0.85 4.65
N SER A 59 -2.71 -1.69 5.66
CA SER A 59 -3.22 -3.06 5.67
C SER A 59 -4.49 -3.10 6.50
N CYS A 60 -5.53 -3.75 5.99
CA CYS A 60 -6.75 -4.08 6.70
C CYS A 60 -6.84 -5.60 6.84
N LEU A 61 -6.60 -6.11 8.04
CA LEU A 61 -6.81 -7.52 8.36
C LEU A 61 -8.27 -7.74 8.75
N LEU A 62 -8.97 -8.61 8.05
CA LEU A 62 -10.38 -8.92 8.21
C LEU A 62 -10.56 -10.09 9.19
N GLU A 63 -11.50 -9.95 10.12
CA GLU A 63 -11.84 -11.02 11.06
C GLU A 63 -12.82 -12.05 10.47
N ASP A 64 -12.77 -13.28 10.98
CA ASP A 64 -13.69 -14.40 10.66
C ASP A 64 -13.75 -14.78 9.17
N MET A 65 -12.62 -14.68 8.46
CA MET A 65 -12.54 -15.09 7.07
C MET A 65 -12.45 -16.63 6.94
N PRO A 66 -13.14 -17.24 5.96
CA PRO A 66 -12.94 -18.64 5.62
C PRO A 66 -11.47 -18.94 5.23
N ASP A 67 -11.03 -20.18 5.46
CA ASP A 67 -9.65 -20.62 5.16
C ASP A 67 -9.24 -20.44 3.68
N ASP A 68 -10.20 -20.40 2.76
CA ASP A 68 -10.01 -20.22 1.32
C ASP A 68 -10.22 -18.77 0.85
N ALA A 69 -10.47 -17.84 1.78
CA ALA A 69 -10.69 -16.43 1.50
C ALA A 69 -9.47 -15.59 1.92
N PRO A 70 -9.19 -14.47 1.23
CA PRO A 70 -8.14 -13.57 1.66
C PRO A 70 -8.52 -12.86 2.95
N GLU A 71 -7.66 -12.98 3.97
CA GLU A 71 -7.81 -12.30 5.26
C GLU A 71 -7.33 -10.85 5.25
N GLU A 72 -6.65 -10.42 4.19
CA GLU A 72 -6.07 -9.09 4.09
C GLU A 72 -6.52 -8.39 2.81
N VAL A 73 -6.83 -7.10 2.92
CA VAL A 73 -6.80 -6.17 1.79
C VAL A 73 -5.93 -4.98 2.15
N ALA A 74 -5.00 -4.62 1.26
CA ALA A 74 -4.01 -3.61 1.53
C ALA A 74 -3.94 -2.57 0.41
N LEU A 75 -3.88 -1.29 0.79
CA LEU A 75 -3.34 -0.24 -0.06
C LEU A 75 -1.82 -0.33 0.03
N LEU A 76 -1.17 -0.57 -1.10
CA LEU A 76 0.27 -0.71 -1.24
C LEU A 76 0.80 0.37 -2.17
N VAL A 77 1.66 1.25 -1.65
CA VAL A 77 2.51 2.15 -2.43
C VAL A 77 3.92 1.57 -2.46
N SER A 78 4.45 1.39 -3.66
CA SER A 78 5.74 0.76 -3.89
C SER A 78 6.66 1.67 -4.70
N VAL A 79 7.90 1.75 -4.27
CA VAL A 79 9.01 2.29 -5.05
C VAL A 79 9.86 1.12 -5.48
N THR A 80 10.08 0.95 -6.78
CA THR A 80 10.92 -0.12 -7.31
C THR A 80 12.12 0.42 -8.05
N GLY A 81 13.23 -0.32 -8.04
CA GLY A 81 14.41 0.02 -8.84
C GLY A 81 15.15 1.28 -8.36
N LEU A 82 15.22 1.50 -7.04
CA LEU A 82 15.89 2.66 -6.43
C LEU A 82 17.33 2.90 -6.95
N GLY A 83 18.04 1.83 -7.33
CA GLY A 83 19.42 1.92 -7.83
C GLY A 83 19.59 2.18 -9.33
N ALA A 84 18.54 2.04 -10.16
CA ALA A 84 18.65 2.04 -11.62
C ALA A 84 17.58 2.90 -12.35
N GLY A 85 16.68 3.54 -11.60
CA GLY A 85 15.60 4.36 -12.12
C GLY A 85 14.31 4.06 -11.37
N ALA A 86 14.10 4.77 -10.26
CA ALA A 86 13.00 4.53 -9.36
C ALA A 86 11.63 4.68 -10.05
N ARG A 87 10.74 3.71 -9.85
CA ARG A 87 9.36 3.73 -10.35
C ARG A 87 8.40 3.67 -9.19
N LEU A 88 7.39 4.53 -9.24
CA LEU A 88 6.30 4.54 -8.27
C LEU A 88 5.15 3.69 -8.80
N GLY A 89 4.57 2.89 -7.93
CA GLY A 89 3.31 2.17 -8.16
C GLY A 89 2.43 2.28 -6.94
N ALA A 90 1.11 2.30 -7.14
CA ALA A 90 0.16 2.25 -6.05
C ALA A 90 -1.04 1.38 -6.44
N GLN A 91 -1.46 0.51 -5.53
CA GLN A 91 -2.56 -0.42 -5.78
C GLN A 91 -3.27 -0.79 -4.48
N VAL A 92 -4.53 -1.19 -4.60
CA VAL A 92 -5.28 -1.91 -3.57
C VAL A 92 -5.30 -3.37 -4.01
N VAL A 93 -4.85 -4.27 -3.14
CA VAL A 93 -4.67 -5.69 -3.46
C VAL A 93 -5.16 -6.56 -2.32
N TRP A 94 -5.78 -7.68 -2.68
CA TRP A 94 -6.15 -8.75 -1.76
C TRP A 94 -4.95 -9.64 -1.47
N GLY A 95 -4.79 -9.99 -0.20
CA GLY A 95 -3.78 -10.93 0.27
C GLY A 95 -3.98 -12.34 -0.32
N GLN A 96 -3.12 -13.26 0.10
CA GLN A 96 -3.27 -14.67 -0.23
C GLN A 96 -4.55 -15.24 0.43
N PRO A 97 -5.21 -16.22 -0.19
CA PRO A 97 -4.82 -16.92 -1.43
C PRO A 97 -5.24 -16.21 -2.73
N SER A 98 -5.98 -15.09 -2.65
CA SER A 98 -6.54 -14.42 -3.83
C SER A 98 -5.46 -13.76 -4.70
N GLY A 99 -4.67 -12.85 -4.12
CA GLY A 99 -3.71 -12.03 -4.88
C GLY A 99 -4.36 -11.07 -5.89
N LEU A 100 -5.69 -10.94 -5.92
CA LEU A 100 -6.40 -10.10 -6.87
C LEU A 100 -6.16 -8.62 -6.61
N VAL A 101 -5.93 -7.86 -7.68
CA VAL A 101 -5.81 -6.40 -7.63
C VAL A 101 -7.21 -5.80 -7.70
N GLU A 102 -7.62 -5.11 -6.63
CA GLU A 102 -8.89 -4.41 -6.54
C GLU A 102 -8.87 -3.12 -7.36
N MET A 103 -7.76 -2.37 -7.27
CA MET A 103 -7.57 -1.13 -8.00
C MET A 103 -6.08 -0.86 -8.17
N GLN A 104 -5.68 -0.32 -9.31
CA GLN A 104 -4.31 0.12 -9.56
C GLN A 104 -4.30 1.54 -10.09
N ALA A 105 -3.40 2.36 -9.56
CA ALA A 105 -3.10 3.66 -10.13
C ALA A 105 -1.98 3.51 -11.18
N GLU A 106 -2.26 3.93 -12.40
CA GLU A 106 -1.24 4.07 -13.43
C GLU A 106 -0.42 5.34 -13.17
N LEU A 107 0.78 5.15 -12.62
CA LEU A 107 1.70 6.23 -12.34
C LEU A 107 2.81 6.23 -13.41
N GLN A 108 3.00 7.37 -14.07
CA GLN A 108 4.20 7.59 -14.86
C GLN A 108 5.41 7.72 -13.89
N ALA A 109 6.59 7.31 -14.35
CA ALA A 109 7.75 7.13 -13.47
C ALA A 109 8.07 8.38 -12.63
N GLY A 110 8.01 8.23 -11.30
CA GLY A 110 8.40 9.28 -10.35
C GLY A 110 7.37 10.39 -10.11
N ASP A 111 6.14 10.27 -10.63
CA ASP A 111 5.14 11.34 -10.53
C ASP A 111 4.40 11.34 -9.18
N MET A 112 5.01 12.01 -8.19
CA MET A 112 4.41 12.27 -6.88
C MET A 112 3.06 13.02 -6.97
N PRO A 113 2.89 14.07 -7.79
CA PRO A 113 1.58 14.68 -8.03
C PRO A 113 0.51 13.68 -8.49
N ALA A 114 0.81 12.79 -9.44
CA ALA A 114 -0.14 11.77 -9.89
C ALA A 114 -0.52 10.80 -8.76
N LEU A 115 0.44 10.42 -7.91
CA LEU A 115 0.17 9.60 -6.73
C LEU A 115 -0.77 10.30 -5.74
N HIS A 116 -0.53 11.58 -5.45
CA HIS A 116 -1.41 12.38 -4.59
C HIS A 116 -2.82 12.49 -5.17
N ALA A 117 -2.94 12.65 -6.49
CA ALA A 117 -4.24 12.73 -7.16
C ALA A 117 -5.00 11.39 -7.13
N ALA A 118 -4.30 10.25 -7.22
CA ALA A 118 -4.89 8.93 -7.19
C ALA A 118 -5.26 8.45 -5.77
N LEU A 119 -4.58 8.98 -4.74
CA LEU A 119 -4.69 8.50 -3.37
C LEU A 119 -6.13 8.50 -2.80
N PRO A 120 -6.96 9.55 -2.99
CA PRO A 120 -8.34 9.53 -2.50
C PRO A 120 -9.16 8.36 -3.08
N CYS A 121 -8.99 8.06 -4.37
CA CYS A 121 -9.67 6.94 -5.02
C CYS A 121 -9.18 5.60 -4.50
N LEU A 122 -7.86 5.44 -4.30
CA LEU A 122 -7.26 4.25 -3.72
C LEU A 122 -7.75 3.99 -2.28
N LEU A 123 -7.82 5.02 -1.44
CA LEU A 123 -8.35 4.92 -0.07
C LEU A 123 -9.85 4.57 -0.06
N ALA A 124 -10.62 5.13 -0.99
CA ALA A 124 -12.03 4.80 -1.15
C ALA A 124 -12.22 3.32 -1.58
N SER A 125 -11.40 2.84 -2.52
CA SER A 125 -11.38 1.45 -2.97
C SER A 125 -10.99 0.50 -1.82
N LEU A 126 -9.94 0.81 -1.06
CA LEU A 126 -9.55 0.04 0.13
C LEU A 126 -10.72 -0.08 1.13
N ARG A 127 -11.37 1.05 1.44
CA ARG A 127 -12.52 1.04 2.36
C ARG A 127 -13.65 0.18 1.83
N GLN A 128 -14.02 0.32 0.55
CA GLN A 128 -15.09 -0.45 -0.07
C GLN A 128 -14.78 -1.95 -0.06
N ALA A 129 -13.56 -2.31 -0.45
CA ALA A 129 -13.10 -3.70 -0.46
C ALA A 129 -13.11 -4.31 0.95
N ALA A 130 -12.57 -3.60 1.94
CA ALA A 130 -12.57 -4.04 3.34
C ALA A 130 -13.99 -4.16 3.91
N SER A 131 -14.90 -3.22 3.59
CA SER A 131 -16.31 -3.33 3.97
C SER A 131 -17.01 -4.51 3.31
N ARG A 132 -16.65 -4.85 2.07
CA ARG A 132 -17.21 -5.99 1.32
C ARG A 132 -16.70 -7.33 1.84
N GLY A 133 -15.48 -7.36 2.35
CA GLY A 133 -14.87 -8.53 2.98
C GLY A 133 -14.48 -9.65 2.01
N ARG A 134 -14.51 -9.42 0.69
CA ARG A 134 -14.08 -10.39 -0.33
C ARG A 134 -13.74 -9.70 -1.66
N PRO A 135 -12.92 -10.31 -2.54
CA PRO A 135 -12.70 -9.79 -3.88
C PRO A 135 -13.98 -9.73 -4.73
N GLU A 136 -14.04 -8.83 -5.71
CA GLU A 136 -15.02 -8.92 -6.79
C GLU A 136 -14.60 -10.03 -7.76
N MET A 137 -15.57 -10.87 -8.16
CA MET A 137 -15.39 -11.95 -9.14
C MET A 137 -15.48 -11.43 -10.57
#